data_AF-A0A6P8K1Y5-F1
#
_entry.id   AF-A0A6P8K1Y5-F1
#
_cell.length_a   1.000
_cell.length_b   1.000
_cell.length_c   1.000
_cell.angle_alpha   90.00
_cell.angle_beta   90.00
_cell.angle_gamma   90.00
#
_symmetry.space_group_name_H-M   'P 1'
#
loop_
_entity.id
_entity.type
_entity.pdbx_description
1 polymer ?
#
loop_
_entity_poly.entity_id
_entity_poly.type
_entity_poly.pdbx_seq_one_letter_code
_entity_poly.pdbx_strand_id
1 'polypeptide(L)'
;MEFDGGLCARNWVTQLQNIGKIYNLDDGCMHMLLIAKLKGNAQRWLHASATRILESTDQLCEQLILTFEVKMSKGELRNAFQKREWHPDEKFAVYFEDKVMLANDINIDLEELLENIIEGIPAPALRNQARIQCFSEPMQILRAFSEVRLPKHKTGSSSSKRLTGGGAANKDLRCANCNSKGHFARECLKPKREPGSCYACGAFGHFVGQCPERKNANINNYNAS
;
A
#
# COMPACT_ATOMS: atom_id res chain seq x y z
N MET A 1 -0.34 2.18 -22.21
CA MET A 1 0.91 2.73 -21.66
C MET A 1 1.38 3.84 -22.57
N GLU A 2 1.40 5.06 -22.06
CA GLU A 2 1.90 6.25 -22.74
C GLU A 2 3.09 6.78 -21.94
N PHE A 3 4.00 7.51 -22.58
CA PHE A 3 5.14 8.14 -21.92
C PHE A 3 5.16 9.63 -22.22
N ASP A 4 5.03 10.44 -21.18
CA ASP A 4 5.05 11.90 -21.26
C ASP A 4 6.34 12.52 -20.73
N GLY A 5 7.26 11.69 -20.18
CA GLY A 5 8.49 12.12 -19.51
C GLY A 5 8.38 12.20 -17.99
N GLY A 6 7.22 11.92 -17.39
CA GLY A 6 7.01 11.96 -15.93
C GLY A 6 7.34 10.65 -15.18
N LEU A 7 7.46 9.54 -15.91
CA LEU A 7 7.80 8.22 -15.35
C LEU A 7 9.28 7.87 -15.61
N CYS A 8 9.79 6.82 -14.94
CA CYS A 8 11.12 6.30 -15.22
C CYS A 8 11.22 5.78 -16.67
N ALA A 9 11.99 6.49 -17.51
CA ALA A 9 12.18 6.16 -18.92
C ALA A 9 12.69 4.73 -19.13
N ARG A 10 13.58 4.25 -18.25
CA ARG A 10 14.15 2.90 -18.32
C ARG A 10 13.11 1.80 -18.10
N ASN A 11 12.24 1.97 -17.12
CA ASN A 11 11.16 1.02 -16.83
C ASN A 11 10.15 1.00 -17.99
N TRP A 12 9.83 2.18 -18.54
CA TRP A 12 8.95 2.28 -19.69
C TRP A 12 9.52 1.62 -20.95
N VAL A 13 10.80 1.87 -21.28
CA VAL A 13 11.49 1.20 -22.40
C VAL A 13 11.51 -0.31 -22.21
N THR A 14 11.78 -0.79 -20.99
CA THR A 14 11.75 -2.22 -20.67
C THR A 14 10.36 -2.83 -20.91
N GLN A 15 9.31 -2.12 -20.50
CA GLN A 15 7.93 -2.56 -20.74
C GLN A 15 7.58 -2.58 -22.23
N LEU A 16 8.00 -1.56 -22.99
CA LEU A 16 7.83 -1.51 -24.44
C LEU A 16 8.52 -2.71 -25.12
N GLN A 17 9.77 -2.99 -24.77
CA GLN A 17 10.53 -4.13 -25.28
C GLN A 17 9.88 -5.47 -24.92
N ASN A 18 9.33 -5.59 -23.70
CA ASN A 18 8.62 -6.80 -23.28
C ASN A 18 7.34 -7.02 -24.11
N ILE A 19 6.58 -5.95 -24.42
CA ILE A 19 5.44 -6.03 -25.34
C ILE A 19 5.93 -6.51 -26.72
N GLY A 20 7.01 -5.93 -27.24
CA GLY A 20 7.64 -6.37 -28.48
C GLY A 20 7.92 -7.87 -28.52
N LYS A 21 8.53 -8.40 -27.45
CA LYS A 21 8.82 -9.83 -27.32
C LYS A 21 7.57 -10.70 -27.22
N ILE A 22 6.58 -10.30 -26.42
CA ILE A 22 5.34 -11.06 -26.22
C ILE A 22 4.57 -11.21 -27.53
N TYR A 23 4.50 -10.15 -28.33
CA TYR A 23 3.77 -10.15 -29.60
C TYR A 23 4.65 -10.44 -30.82
N ASN A 24 5.93 -10.76 -30.61
CA ASN A 24 6.92 -11.02 -31.66
C ASN A 24 6.94 -9.92 -32.75
N LEU A 25 6.97 -8.66 -32.32
CA LEU A 25 6.97 -7.50 -33.20
C LEU A 25 8.34 -7.36 -33.89
N ASP A 26 8.32 -7.05 -35.19
CA ASP A 26 9.52 -6.64 -35.91
C ASP A 26 9.96 -5.21 -35.52
N ASP A 27 11.16 -4.81 -35.96
CA ASP A 27 11.72 -3.51 -35.62
C ASP A 27 10.86 -2.34 -36.14
N GLY A 28 10.24 -2.49 -37.31
CA GLY A 28 9.35 -1.46 -37.87
C GLY A 28 8.09 -1.25 -37.03
N CYS A 29 7.46 -2.35 -36.59
CA CYS A 29 6.31 -2.33 -35.70
C CYS A 29 6.69 -1.78 -34.31
N MET A 30 7.85 -2.14 -33.80
CA MET A 30 8.39 -1.60 -32.55
C MET A 30 8.64 -0.10 -32.64
N HIS A 31 9.24 0.37 -33.73
CA HIS A 31 9.48 1.77 -33.99
C HIS A 31 8.15 2.56 -34.06
N MET A 32 7.18 2.06 -34.84
CA MET A 32 5.85 2.67 -34.92
C MET A 32 5.18 2.74 -33.54
N LEU A 33 5.27 1.68 -32.75
CA LEU A 33 4.72 1.63 -31.40
C LEU A 33 5.39 2.66 -30.49
N LEU A 34 6.73 2.75 -30.51
CA LEU A 34 7.51 3.71 -29.73
C LEU A 34 7.01 5.14 -30.01
N ILE A 35 7.00 5.55 -31.27
CA ILE A 35 6.57 6.91 -31.68
C ILE A 35 5.12 7.16 -31.25
N ALA A 36 4.21 6.21 -31.49
CA ALA A 36 2.79 6.39 -31.20
C ALA A 36 2.50 6.58 -29.69
N LYS A 37 3.35 6.01 -28.82
CA LYS A 37 3.16 6.05 -27.36
C LYS A 37 3.86 7.21 -26.65
N LEU A 38 4.71 7.98 -27.35
CA LEU A 38 5.24 9.22 -26.81
C LEU A 38 4.16 10.32 -26.82
N LYS A 39 3.98 10.98 -25.68
CA LYS A 39 3.02 12.08 -25.46
C LYS A 39 3.71 13.26 -24.76
N GLY A 40 3.00 14.37 -24.60
CA GLY A 40 3.45 15.49 -23.77
C GLY A 40 4.87 15.99 -24.11
N ASN A 41 5.74 16.07 -23.10
CA ASN A 41 7.12 16.54 -23.27
C ASN A 41 7.98 15.55 -24.07
N ALA A 42 7.75 14.24 -23.93
CA ALA A 42 8.44 13.23 -24.73
C ALA A 42 8.13 13.34 -26.22
N GLN A 43 6.88 13.65 -26.59
CA GLN A 43 6.52 13.89 -27.99
C GLN A 43 7.16 15.17 -28.55
N ARG A 44 7.19 16.26 -27.77
CA ARG A 44 7.89 17.49 -28.16
C ARG A 44 9.38 17.26 -28.36
N TRP A 45 9.99 16.46 -27.48
CA TRP A 45 11.38 16.03 -27.65
C TRP A 45 11.57 15.26 -28.96
N LEU A 46 10.70 14.29 -29.29
CA LEU A 46 10.81 13.55 -30.54
C LEU A 46 10.83 14.50 -31.75
N HIS A 47 9.90 15.46 -31.79
CA HIS A 47 9.76 16.40 -32.91
C HIS A 47 10.77 17.56 -32.90
N ALA A 48 11.55 17.75 -31.83
CA ALA A 48 12.59 18.78 -31.78
C ALA A 48 13.75 18.52 -32.75
N SER A 49 13.89 17.28 -33.23
CA SER A 49 14.84 16.92 -34.29
C SER A 49 14.13 16.10 -35.36
N ALA A 50 14.06 16.63 -36.59
CA ALA A 50 13.41 15.96 -37.71
C ALA A 50 14.10 14.64 -38.10
N THR A 51 15.39 14.49 -37.81
CA THR A 51 16.15 13.27 -38.11
C THR A 51 15.93 12.16 -37.10
N ARG A 52 15.41 12.47 -35.91
CA ARG A 52 15.26 11.52 -34.81
C ARG A 52 14.30 10.38 -35.17
N ILE A 53 13.23 10.68 -35.90
CA ILE A 53 12.27 9.67 -36.40
C ILE A 53 12.92 8.66 -37.36
N LEU A 54 14.07 8.96 -37.94
CA LEU A 54 14.77 8.06 -38.88
C LEU A 54 15.79 7.15 -38.19
N GLU A 55 16.04 7.34 -36.90
CA GLU A 55 16.99 6.54 -36.13
C GLU A 55 16.45 5.14 -35.81
N SER A 56 17.30 4.20 -35.40
CA SER A 56 16.81 2.87 -35.02
C SER A 56 16.01 2.92 -33.71
N THR A 57 15.15 1.91 -33.49
CA THR A 57 14.39 1.78 -32.25
C THR A 57 15.31 1.80 -31.02
N ASP A 58 16.46 1.12 -31.10
CA ASP A 58 17.43 1.06 -30.00
C ASP A 58 18.05 2.42 -29.70
N GLN A 59 18.47 3.17 -30.74
CA GLN A 59 19.02 4.52 -30.58
C GLN A 59 18.01 5.46 -29.96
N LEU A 60 16.74 5.39 -30.38
CA LEU A 60 15.68 6.19 -29.80
C LEU A 60 15.43 5.86 -28.34
N CYS A 61 15.44 4.57 -27.97
CA CYS A 61 15.31 4.14 -26.58
C CYS A 61 16.45 4.69 -25.73
N GLU A 62 17.70 4.60 -26.20
CA GLU A 62 18.87 5.13 -25.48
C GLU A 62 18.78 6.64 -25.30
N GLN A 63 18.47 7.40 -26.35
CA GLN A 63 18.33 8.85 -26.24
C GLN A 63 17.15 9.25 -25.36
N LEU A 64 16.04 8.51 -25.39
CA LEU A 64 14.88 8.75 -24.52
C LEU A 64 15.27 8.56 -23.06
N ILE A 65 15.98 7.47 -22.75
CA ILE A 65 16.52 7.24 -21.40
C ILE A 65 17.46 8.38 -21.03
N LEU A 66 18.45 8.72 -21.86
CA LEU A 66 19.38 9.81 -21.53
C LEU A 66 18.69 11.17 -21.31
N THR A 67 17.62 11.45 -22.04
CA THR A 67 16.90 12.73 -21.94
C THR A 67 15.97 12.78 -20.73
N PHE A 68 15.24 11.70 -20.46
CA PHE A 68 14.15 11.68 -19.47
C PHE A 68 14.47 10.85 -18.22
N GLU A 69 15.64 10.21 -18.14
CA GLU A 69 16.10 9.56 -16.92
C GLU A 69 16.47 10.65 -15.91
N VAL A 70 15.52 10.93 -15.02
CA VAL A 70 15.83 11.61 -13.78
C VAL A 70 16.66 10.62 -12.95
N LYS A 71 17.99 10.78 -12.98
CA LYS A 71 18.88 10.06 -12.07
C LYS A 71 18.66 10.55 -10.64
N MET A 72 17.63 10.05 -10.00
CA MET A 72 17.53 10.12 -8.55
C MET A 72 18.66 9.27 -7.98
N SER A 73 19.46 9.85 -7.10
CA SER A 73 20.45 9.11 -6.34
C SER A 73 19.75 8.02 -5.51
N LYS A 74 20.46 6.94 -5.18
CA LYS A 74 19.93 5.89 -4.28
C LYS A 74 19.43 6.48 -2.95
N GLY A 75 20.02 7.58 -2.48
CA GLY A 75 19.57 8.29 -1.28
C GLY A 75 18.23 8.99 -1.48
N GLU A 76 18.03 9.67 -2.61
CA GLU A 76 16.77 10.32 -2.95
C GLU A 76 15.63 9.32 -3.16
N LEU A 77 15.92 8.19 -3.81
CA LEU A 77 14.96 7.10 -3.97
C LEU A 77 14.52 6.53 -2.61
N ARG A 78 15.47 6.29 -1.70
CA ARG A 78 15.15 5.83 -0.34
C ARG A 78 14.33 6.86 0.43
N ASN A 79 14.66 8.13 0.30
CA ASN A 79 13.91 9.21 0.94
C ASN A 79 12.48 9.30 0.40
N ALA A 80 12.30 9.18 -0.92
CA ALA A 80 10.98 9.15 -1.56
C ALA A 80 10.17 7.92 -1.11
N PHE A 81 10.80 6.75 -1.07
CA PHE A 81 10.22 5.53 -0.53
C PHE A 81 9.75 5.73 0.92
N GLN A 82 10.61 6.21 1.81
CA GLN A 82 10.27 6.42 3.23
C GLN A 82 9.15 7.44 3.43
N LYS A 83 9.20 8.58 2.71
CA LYS A 83 8.21 9.66 2.81
C LYS A 83 6.83 9.34 2.22
N ARG A 84 6.70 8.29 1.40
CA ARG A 84 5.41 7.91 0.82
C ARG A 84 4.50 7.37 1.93
N GLU A 85 3.47 8.15 2.27
CA GLU A 85 2.44 7.80 3.25
C GLU A 85 1.08 7.67 2.58
N TRP A 86 0.20 6.83 3.11
CA TRP A 86 -1.16 6.67 2.62
C TRP A 86 -2.02 7.90 2.94
N HIS A 87 -2.59 8.54 1.92
CA HIS A 87 -3.41 9.73 2.08
C HIS A 87 -4.92 9.43 2.16
N PRO A 88 -5.74 10.23 2.89
CA PRO A 88 -7.19 10.03 2.97
C PRO A 88 -7.98 10.19 1.67
N ASP A 89 -7.37 10.78 0.64
CA ASP A 89 -8.01 11.03 -0.65
C ASP A 89 -7.72 9.95 -1.70
N GLU A 90 -6.96 8.93 -1.34
CA GLU A 90 -6.64 7.79 -2.21
C GLU A 90 -7.06 6.45 -1.57
N LYS A 91 -7.22 5.43 -2.42
CA LYS A 91 -7.42 4.05 -1.96
C LYS A 91 -6.09 3.45 -1.51
N PHE A 92 -6.14 2.53 -0.55
CA PHE A 92 -4.94 1.83 -0.08
C PHE A 92 -4.16 1.14 -1.21
N ALA A 93 -4.86 0.59 -2.21
CA ALA A 93 -4.22 -0.07 -3.36
C ALA A 93 -3.29 0.86 -4.15
N VAL A 94 -3.67 2.13 -4.32
CA VAL A 94 -2.84 3.13 -5.03
C VAL A 94 -1.57 3.40 -4.25
N TYR A 95 -1.71 3.66 -2.95
CA TYR A 95 -0.58 3.80 -2.03
C TYR A 95 0.34 2.58 -2.05
N PHE A 96 -0.21 1.38 -1.97
CA PHE A 96 0.54 0.12 -1.95
C PHE A 96 1.34 -0.08 -3.23
N GLU A 97 0.71 0.10 -4.40
CA GLU A 97 1.39 -0.02 -5.69
C GLU A 97 2.53 0.99 -5.81
N ASP A 98 2.31 2.26 -5.48
CA ASP A 98 3.36 3.29 -5.49
C ASP A 98 4.52 2.93 -4.56
N LYS A 99 4.21 2.45 -3.35
CA LYS A 99 5.22 2.08 -2.34
C LYS A 99 6.07 0.89 -2.83
N VAL A 100 5.45 -0.12 -3.44
CA VAL A 100 6.14 -1.26 -4.04
C VAL A 100 6.97 -0.83 -5.26
N MET A 101 6.46 0.08 -6.09
CA MET A 101 7.23 0.63 -7.22
C MET A 101 8.50 1.34 -6.74
N LEU A 102 8.38 2.20 -5.71
CA LEU A 102 9.53 2.89 -5.12
C LEU A 102 10.53 1.92 -4.49
N ALA A 103 10.08 0.79 -3.95
CA ALA A 103 10.94 -0.25 -3.38
C ALA A 103 11.77 -0.99 -4.43
N ASN A 104 11.20 -1.24 -5.61
CA ASN A 104 11.90 -1.95 -6.70
C ASN A 104 13.20 -1.24 -7.11
N ASP A 105 13.23 0.09 -7.05
CA ASP A 105 14.39 0.89 -7.47
C ASP A 105 15.51 0.98 -6.41
N ILE A 106 15.25 0.52 -5.17
CA ILE A 106 16.22 0.60 -4.04
C ILE A 106 16.72 -0.75 -3.53
N ASN A 107 16.18 -1.86 -4.02
CA ASN A 107 16.55 -3.23 -3.65
C ASN A 107 16.58 -3.45 -2.12
N ILE A 108 15.42 -3.28 -1.49
CA ILE A 108 15.19 -3.56 -0.06
C ILE A 108 14.78 -5.01 0.17
N ASP A 109 15.03 -5.52 1.37
CA ASP A 109 14.58 -6.84 1.75
C ASP A 109 13.07 -6.87 2.05
N LEU A 110 12.50 -8.08 2.06
CA LEU A 110 11.06 -8.29 2.21
C LEU A 110 10.54 -7.83 3.58
N GLU A 111 11.31 -8.03 4.64
CA GLU A 111 10.92 -7.65 6.00
C GLU A 111 10.90 -6.13 6.13
N GLU A 112 11.93 -5.46 5.61
CA GLU A 112 11.99 -4.00 5.51
C GLU A 112 10.84 -3.44 4.67
N LEU A 113 10.50 -4.06 3.53
CA LEU A 113 9.37 -3.65 2.70
C LEU A 113 8.04 -3.72 3.47
N LEU A 114 7.78 -4.83 4.16
CA LEU A 114 6.55 -5.03 4.94
C LEU A 114 6.43 -3.97 6.04
N GLU A 115 7.51 -3.73 6.79
CA GLU A 115 7.50 -2.73 7.86
C GLU A 115 7.32 -1.31 7.31
N ASN A 116 7.95 -0.96 6.18
CA ASN A 116 7.81 0.36 5.58
C ASN A 116 6.41 0.61 4.96
N ILE A 117 5.75 -0.44 4.46
CA ILE A 117 4.33 -0.35 4.03
C ILE A 117 3.44 -0.07 5.24
N ILE A 118 3.71 -0.73 6.37
CA ILE A 118 2.94 -0.50 7.61
C ILE A 118 3.22 0.90 8.15
N GLU A 119 4.48 1.33 8.22
CA GLU A 119 4.86 2.64 8.75
C GLU A 119 4.27 3.81 7.98
N GLY A 120 4.07 3.67 6.66
CA GLY A 120 3.42 4.71 5.86
C GLY A 120 1.90 4.84 6.09
N ILE A 121 1.29 4.03 6.96
CA ILE A 121 -0.12 4.22 7.36
C ILE A 121 -0.19 5.31 8.45
N PRO A 122 -0.84 6.46 8.22
CA PRO A 122 -0.80 7.58 9.17
C PRO A 122 -1.51 7.26 10.49
N ALA A 123 -2.54 6.41 10.48
CA ALA A 123 -3.34 6.07 11.65
C ALA A 123 -2.64 5.02 12.54
N PRO A 124 -2.23 5.37 13.79
CA PRO A 124 -1.48 4.44 14.65
C PRO A 124 -2.27 3.18 15.03
N ALA A 125 -3.59 3.28 15.17
CA ALA A 125 -4.44 2.13 15.45
C ALA A 125 -4.41 1.09 14.31
N LEU A 126 -4.39 1.56 13.06
CA LEU A 126 -4.30 0.70 11.88
C LEU A 126 -2.91 0.08 11.74
N ARG A 127 -1.85 0.84 12.05
CA ARG A 127 -0.48 0.31 12.11
C ARG A 127 -0.33 -0.80 13.13
N ASN A 128 -0.79 -0.55 14.35
CA ASN A 128 -0.75 -1.54 15.43
C ASN A 128 -1.55 -2.78 15.04
N GLN A 129 -2.73 -2.60 14.42
CA GLN A 129 -3.51 -3.71 13.91
C GLN A 129 -2.75 -4.52 12.85
N ALA A 130 -2.08 -3.86 11.90
CA ALA A 130 -1.29 -4.52 10.87
C ALA A 130 -0.12 -5.33 11.47
N ARG A 131 0.61 -4.75 12.42
CA ARG A 131 1.70 -5.44 13.13
C ARG A 131 1.20 -6.68 13.89
N ILE A 132 0.05 -6.58 14.54
CA ILE A 132 -0.58 -7.71 15.25
C ILE A 132 -0.98 -8.83 14.28
N GLN A 133 -1.30 -8.53 13.02
CA GLN A 133 -1.64 -9.56 12.04
C GLN A 133 -0.42 -10.35 11.53
N CYS A 134 0.82 -9.87 11.76
CA CYS A 134 2.06 -10.56 11.36
C CYS A 134 2.04 -11.04 9.90
N PHE A 135 1.76 -10.14 8.96
CA PHE A 135 1.75 -10.47 7.54
C PHE A 135 3.13 -10.96 7.08
N SER A 136 3.15 -12.02 6.26
CA SER A 136 4.38 -12.59 5.70
C SER A 136 4.63 -12.15 4.27
N GLU A 137 3.62 -11.59 3.61
CA GLU A 137 3.68 -11.23 2.19
C GLU A 137 2.95 -9.90 1.92
N PRO A 138 3.48 -9.02 1.07
CA PRO A 138 2.90 -7.70 0.80
C PRO A 138 1.43 -7.78 0.32
N MET A 139 1.11 -8.78 -0.49
CA MET A 139 -0.25 -8.98 -1.02
C MET A 139 -1.29 -9.30 0.08
N GLN A 140 -0.86 -9.82 1.23
CA GLN A 140 -1.77 -10.02 2.37
C GLN A 140 -2.19 -8.68 2.98
N ILE A 141 -1.27 -7.71 3.05
CA ILE A 141 -1.57 -6.34 3.50
C ILE A 141 -2.55 -5.69 2.54
N LEU A 142 -2.28 -5.74 1.24
CA LEU A 142 -3.18 -5.20 0.21
C LEU A 142 -4.61 -5.74 0.36
N ARG A 143 -4.74 -7.06 0.53
CA ARG A 143 -6.05 -7.70 0.73
C ARG A 143 -6.71 -7.27 2.04
N ALA A 144 -5.97 -7.18 3.14
CA ALA A 144 -6.52 -6.81 4.45
C ALA A 144 -7.00 -5.35 4.50
N PHE A 145 -6.36 -4.47 3.74
CA PHE A 145 -6.62 -3.03 3.74
C PHE A 145 -7.44 -2.52 2.55
N SER A 146 -7.88 -3.41 1.63
CA SER A 146 -8.57 -3.01 0.39
C SER A 146 -9.84 -2.17 0.63
N GLU A 147 -10.59 -2.48 1.67
CA GLU A 147 -11.84 -1.79 2.05
C GLU A 147 -11.66 -0.74 3.13
N VAL A 148 -10.44 -0.60 3.68
CA VAL A 148 -10.16 0.37 4.74
C VAL A 148 -10.09 1.76 4.13
N ARG A 149 -10.70 2.74 4.81
CA ARG A 149 -10.61 4.16 4.45
C ARG A 149 -10.13 4.97 5.63
N LEU A 150 -9.22 5.90 5.38
CA LEU A 150 -8.76 6.82 6.41
C LEU A 150 -9.85 7.86 6.74
N PRO A 151 -9.99 8.26 8.01
CA PRO A 151 -10.87 9.37 8.36
C PRO A 151 -10.40 10.66 7.69
N LYS A 152 -11.29 11.35 6.98
CA LYS A 152 -11.00 12.71 6.49
C LYS A 152 -10.93 13.65 7.68
N HIS A 153 -9.76 14.27 7.91
CA HIS A 153 -9.58 15.23 8.99
C HIS A 153 -10.50 16.43 8.74
N LYS A 154 -11.60 16.56 9.49
CA LYS A 154 -12.42 17.77 9.48
C LYS A 154 -11.63 18.88 10.14
N THR A 155 -10.95 19.70 9.36
CA THR A 155 -10.44 21.00 9.80
C THR A 155 -11.62 21.95 9.96
N GLY A 156 -12.14 22.08 11.19
CA GLY A 156 -13.16 23.10 11.50
C GLY A 156 -13.89 22.88 12.81
N SER A 157 -13.55 23.73 13.79
CA SER A 157 -14.32 24.09 14.99
C SER A 157 -14.35 23.09 16.16
N SER A 158 -13.54 23.40 17.16
CA SER A 158 -13.90 23.49 18.59
C SER A 158 -15.26 22.89 19.00
N SER A 159 -15.20 21.91 19.90
CA SER A 159 -15.65 22.08 21.29
C SER A 159 -15.27 20.85 22.10
N SER A 160 -14.40 21.08 23.09
CA SER A 160 -14.40 20.30 24.33
C SER A 160 -15.82 20.27 24.87
N LYS A 161 -16.57 19.20 24.58
CA LYS A 161 -17.78 18.86 25.32
C LYS A 161 -17.49 17.60 26.12
N ARG A 162 -16.96 17.83 27.32
CA ARG A 162 -17.20 16.94 28.46
C ARG A 162 -18.70 16.73 28.53
N LEU A 163 -19.16 15.52 28.22
CA LEU A 163 -20.49 15.06 28.58
C LEU A 163 -20.39 13.65 29.14
N THR A 164 -20.57 13.64 30.45
CA THR A 164 -21.03 12.54 31.29
C THR A 164 -22.23 11.82 30.67
N GLY A 165 -22.18 10.47 30.68
CA GLY A 165 -23.33 9.60 30.81
C GLY A 165 -24.22 9.38 29.57
N GLY A 166 -24.60 8.12 29.34
CA GLY A 166 -25.72 7.76 28.48
C GLY A 166 -25.35 6.76 27.39
N GLY A 167 -25.63 5.49 27.66
CA GLY A 167 -25.36 4.37 26.75
C GLY A 167 -26.05 4.50 25.40
N ALA A 168 -25.26 4.29 24.35
CA ALA A 168 -25.75 3.80 23.08
C ALA A 168 -24.82 2.63 22.71
N ALA A 169 -25.35 1.42 22.85
CA ALA A 169 -24.69 0.18 22.46
C ALA A 169 -24.43 0.22 20.94
N ASN A 170 -23.22 0.60 20.55
CA ASN A 170 -22.77 0.39 19.19
C ASN A 170 -22.63 -1.13 19.00
N LYS A 171 -23.54 -1.72 18.21
CA LYS A 171 -23.70 -3.17 18.03
C LYS A 171 -22.45 -3.85 17.42
N ASP A 172 -21.51 -3.07 16.90
CA ASP A 172 -20.24 -3.57 16.34
C ASP A 172 -19.00 -3.30 17.22
N LEU A 173 -19.15 -2.61 18.35
CA LEU A 173 -18.06 -2.45 19.30
C LEU A 173 -17.78 -3.78 20.02
N ARG A 174 -16.54 -4.28 19.91
CA ARG A 174 -16.03 -5.42 20.69
C ARG A 174 -15.25 -4.93 21.89
N CYS A 175 -15.53 -5.52 23.05
CA CYS A 175 -14.84 -5.25 24.30
C CYS A 175 -13.38 -5.71 24.25
N ALA A 176 -12.43 -4.84 24.59
CA ALA A 176 -11.00 -5.19 24.58
C ALA A 176 -10.58 -6.16 25.71
N ASN A 177 -11.43 -6.40 26.71
CA ASN A 177 -11.17 -7.39 27.76
C ASN A 177 -11.63 -8.80 27.36
N CYS A 178 -12.89 -8.94 26.95
CA CYS A 178 -13.54 -10.24 26.72
C CYS A 178 -13.95 -10.51 25.27
N ASN A 179 -13.64 -9.61 24.34
CA ASN A 179 -13.93 -9.71 22.92
C ASN A 179 -15.44 -9.84 22.54
N SER A 180 -16.32 -9.71 23.53
CA SER A 180 -17.78 -9.73 23.37
C SER A 180 -18.29 -8.38 22.84
N LYS A 181 -19.41 -8.39 22.13
CA LYS A 181 -20.00 -7.18 21.54
C LYS A 181 -20.82 -6.39 22.56
N GLY A 182 -20.98 -5.08 22.31
CA GLY A 182 -22.02 -4.26 22.95
C GLY A 182 -21.63 -3.54 24.24
N HIS A 183 -20.37 -3.61 24.68
CA HIS A 183 -19.87 -2.85 25.85
C HIS A 183 -18.39 -2.49 25.72
N PHE A 184 -17.95 -1.45 26.42
CA PHE A 184 -16.54 -1.08 26.51
C PHE A 184 -15.80 -1.91 27.57
N ALA A 185 -14.47 -2.03 27.47
CA ALA A 185 -13.66 -2.77 28.45
C ALA A 185 -13.82 -2.27 29.90
N ARG A 186 -14.10 -0.97 30.08
CA ARG A 186 -14.40 -0.34 31.37
C ARG A 186 -15.75 -0.76 31.98
N GLU A 187 -16.67 -1.25 31.15
CA GLU A 187 -18.02 -1.72 31.52
C GLU A 187 -18.07 -3.26 31.55
N CYS A 188 -16.94 -3.93 31.37
CA CYS A 188 -16.86 -5.39 31.35
C CYS A 188 -16.93 -5.95 32.78
N LEU A 189 -17.92 -6.79 33.04
CA LEU A 189 -18.10 -7.47 34.34
C LEU A 189 -17.24 -8.74 34.48
N LYS A 190 -16.51 -9.12 33.44
CA LYS A 190 -15.62 -10.28 33.47
C LYS A 190 -14.28 -9.91 34.13
N PRO A 191 -13.58 -10.88 34.76
CA PRO A 191 -12.24 -10.64 35.30
C PRO A 191 -11.32 -10.05 34.23
N LYS A 192 -10.36 -9.23 34.66
CA LYS A 192 -9.36 -8.68 33.75
C LYS A 192 -8.55 -9.83 33.17
N ARG A 193 -8.48 -9.87 31.84
CA ARG A 193 -7.67 -10.82 31.10
C ARG A 193 -6.19 -10.59 31.43
N GLU A 194 -5.47 -11.67 31.68
CA GLU A 194 -4.01 -11.62 31.85
C GLU A 194 -3.34 -11.11 30.56
N PRO A 195 -2.46 -10.09 30.63
CA PRO A 195 -1.75 -9.57 29.46
C PRO A 195 -1.01 -10.68 28.71
N GLY A 196 -1.19 -10.75 27.39
CA GLY A 196 -0.53 -11.76 26.54
C GLY A 196 -1.30 -13.08 26.34
N SER A 197 -2.42 -13.30 27.02
CA SER A 197 -3.33 -14.41 26.70
C SER A 197 -4.10 -14.22 25.38
N CYS A 198 -4.64 -15.30 24.82
CA CYS A 198 -5.44 -15.28 23.61
C CYS A 198 -6.82 -14.64 23.86
N TYR A 199 -7.27 -13.70 23.02
CA TYR A 199 -8.60 -13.06 23.17
C TYR A 199 -9.80 -13.96 22.79
N ALA A 200 -9.56 -15.21 22.36
CA ALA A 200 -10.62 -16.16 22.05
C ALA A 200 -10.79 -17.20 23.16
N CYS A 201 -9.71 -17.76 23.69
CA CYS A 201 -9.76 -18.84 24.68
C CYS A 201 -9.10 -18.52 26.03
N GLY A 202 -8.42 -17.37 26.18
CA GLY A 202 -7.72 -17.02 27.41
C GLY A 202 -6.40 -17.79 27.66
N ALA A 203 -6.04 -18.74 26.81
CA ALA A 203 -4.77 -19.47 26.94
C ALA A 203 -3.57 -18.64 26.43
N PHE A 204 -2.37 -18.93 26.95
CA PHE A 204 -1.12 -18.32 26.50
C PHE A 204 -0.49 -19.12 25.34
N GLY A 205 0.51 -18.52 24.69
CA GLY A 205 1.32 -19.18 23.66
C GLY A 205 0.76 -19.10 22.23
N HIS A 206 -0.38 -18.44 22.02
CA HIS A 206 -0.89 -18.15 20.68
C HIS A 206 -1.75 -16.89 20.66
N PHE A 207 -1.82 -16.23 19.51
CA PHE A 207 -2.75 -15.14 19.26
C PHE A 207 -4.05 -15.66 18.65
N VAL A 208 -5.13 -14.86 18.70
CA VAL A 208 -6.47 -15.28 18.23
C VAL A 208 -6.47 -15.88 16.83
N GLY A 209 -5.68 -15.33 15.90
CA GLY A 209 -5.60 -15.83 14.53
C GLY A 209 -5.11 -17.28 14.42
N GLN A 210 -4.30 -17.71 15.39
CA GLN A 210 -3.69 -19.04 15.49
C GLN A 210 -4.36 -19.87 16.60
N CYS A 211 -5.50 -19.43 17.12
CA CYS A 211 -6.17 -20.12 18.21
C CYS A 211 -6.72 -21.48 17.74
N PRO A 212 -6.29 -22.60 18.35
CA PRO A 212 -6.74 -23.94 17.96
C PRO A 212 -8.24 -24.13 18.19
N GLU A 213 -8.84 -23.39 19.12
CA GLU A 213 -10.27 -23.42 19.44
C GLU A 213 -11.12 -22.54 18.51
N ARG A 214 -10.50 -21.80 17.57
CA ARG A 214 -11.19 -20.90 16.65
C ARG A 214 -12.04 -21.62 15.59
N LYS A 215 -11.90 -22.94 15.44
CA LYS A 215 -12.51 -23.70 14.34
C LYS A 215 -14.02 -23.94 14.46
N ASN A 216 -14.65 -23.70 15.61
CA ASN A 216 -16.08 -23.99 15.80
C ASN A 216 -16.83 -22.80 16.42
N ALA A 217 -17.33 -21.85 15.62
CA ALA A 217 -18.62 -21.17 15.83
C ALA A 217 -18.78 -19.96 14.90
N ASN A 218 -19.85 -19.96 14.10
CA ASN A 218 -20.39 -18.76 13.44
C ASN A 218 -21.15 -17.84 14.43
N ILE A 219 -20.82 -17.93 15.73
CA ILE A 219 -21.35 -17.11 16.83
C ILE A 219 -20.15 -16.70 17.68
N ASN A 220 -19.55 -15.56 17.34
CA ASN A 220 -18.38 -15.00 18.02
C ASN A 220 -18.76 -14.39 19.39
N ASN A 221 -19.27 -15.20 20.30
CA ASN A 221 -19.47 -14.83 21.70
C ASN A 221 -18.56 -15.71 22.57
N TYR A 222 -17.24 -15.51 22.41
CA TYR A 222 -16.25 -16.26 23.15
C TYR A 222 -16.34 -15.88 24.64
N ASN A 223 -16.70 -16.88 25.45
CA ASN A 223 -16.64 -16.79 26.88
C ASN A 223 -15.22 -17.09 27.33
N ALA A 224 -14.36 -16.08 27.37
CA ALA A 224 -13.31 -16.09 28.39
C ALA A 224 -14.03 -16.06 29.74
N SER A 225 -13.94 -17.15 30.50
CA SER A 225 -14.29 -17.20 31.93
C SER A 225 -13.04 -16.89 32.74
#